data_AF-A0AAV4KCU4-F1
#
_entry.id   AF-A0AAV4KCU4-F1
#
_cell.length_a   1.000
_cell.length_b   1.000
_cell.length_c   1.000
_cell.angle_alpha   90.00
_cell.angle_beta   90.00
_cell.angle_gamma   90.00
#
_symmetry.space_group_name_H-M   'P 1'
#
loop_
_entity.id
_entity.type
_entity.pdbx_description
1 polymer ?
#
loop_
_entity_poly.entity_id
_entity_poly.type
_entity_poly.pdbx_seq_one_letter_code
_entity_poly.pdbx_strand_id
1 'polypeptide(L)'
;MTTHALPGSSDLHHPEACTIGVDFGTLSGRAVVVRVRDGAELGSAVHEYRHAVVEDHLPSTGAPLPPDWALQHPEDWLDVLRTAVPAALAEAGIRPTRVIGIATDFTACTVLPTTPDGTPLALTPEWAARPHAWPKLWKHHAAQDQADRINALAHARSEKWIARYGGRISAEWQYAKALQVLEEDPAVYAACARWIEAADWIVWQLTGTESRNTCTAGYKGIHQDGAYPSPDFLARLHPGFADFPATRLEHPLSPLGSRVGGLSGRAAHWTGLPEGIAVAAGNVDAHVAAPAAGAVENGRMLAIMGTSTCHVLNGASLAEVPGICGVVDGGIVDGAYGYEAGQSAVGDIFAWWLRQGVPDHYRTEAAAAGEDLHQLLTRKAADQPVGAHGLVALDWMNGNRSTLVDHHLSGVVAGLTLDTRPEDVYRALLESTAYGTRTIVEAFEDGGVPVEEFIVTGGLKKNALLMQIHADVLRRPVSLGTSEQGPALGSAIHAAVAAGAHPDVRSAAAAMGGVRRHAYVPDPARADAYDALFREYRALHDHFGTGADLLLHRLRRIRNAARTATGG
;
A
#
# COMPACT_ATOMS: atom_id res chain seq x y z
N MET A 1 28.29 23.92 -20.61
CA MET A 1 27.06 23.91 -21.43
C MET A 1 27.24 22.89 -22.53
N THR A 2 26.95 21.63 -22.21
CA THR A 2 26.82 20.54 -23.18
C THR A 2 25.37 20.08 -23.07
N THR A 3 24.54 20.57 -23.99
CA THR A 3 23.19 20.06 -24.20
C THR A 3 23.32 18.61 -24.67
N HIS A 4 23.09 17.66 -23.76
CA HIS A 4 22.82 16.29 -24.16
C HIS A 4 21.48 16.30 -24.90
N ALA A 5 21.54 16.00 -26.20
CA ALA A 5 20.36 15.84 -27.03
C ALA A 5 19.48 14.73 -26.44
N LEU A 6 18.16 14.96 -26.42
CA LEU A 6 17.17 13.90 -26.19
C LEU A 6 17.52 12.70 -27.10
N PRO A 7 17.31 11.44 -26.64
CA PRO A 7 17.45 10.29 -27.52
C PRO A 7 16.63 10.55 -28.80
N GLY A 8 17.23 10.29 -29.97
CA GLY A 8 16.57 10.53 -31.25
C GLY A 8 15.27 9.73 -31.36
N SER A 9 14.29 10.24 -32.11
CA SER A 9 12.96 9.59 -32.26
C SER A 9 13.03 8.14 -32.76
N SER A 10 14.15 7.72 -33.35
CA SER A 10 14.40 6.34 -33.78
C SER A 10 14.63 5.36 -32.63
N ASP A 11 15.14 5.82 -31.48
CA ASP A 11 15.48 4.95 -30.34
C ASP A 11 14.25 4.68 -29.44
N LEU A 12 13.31 5.62 -29.37
CA LEU A 12 12.06 5.49 -28.61
C LEU A 12 11.12 4.41 -29.18
N HIS A 13 11.17 4.20 -30.50
CA HIS A 13 10.38 3.18 -31.20
C HIS A 13 11.19 1.94 -31.57
N HIS A 14 12.37 1.75 -30.96
CA HIS A 14 13.14 0.54 -31.17
C HIS A 14 12.32 -0.67 -30.66
N PRO A 15 12.14 -1.74 -31.47
CA PRO A 15 11.24 -2.86 -31.13
C PRO A 15 11.68 -3.66 -29.88
N GLU A 16 12.88 -3.42 -29.39
CA GLU A 16 13.47 -4.01 -28.17
C GLU A 16 13.80 -2.97 -27.09
N ALA A 17 13.17 -1.79 -27.15
CA ALA A 17 13.26 -0.82 -26.06
C ALA A 17 12.71 -1.41 -24.76
N CYS A 18 13.36 -1.10 -23.64
CA CYS A 18 13.01 -1.59 -22.32
C CYS A 18 12.84 -0.41 -21.35
N THR A 19 12.10 -0.65 -20.27
CA THR A 19 12.01 0.24 -19.11
C THR A 19 12.31 -0.55 -17.85
N ILE A 20 12.61 0.18 -16.77
CA ILE A 20 12.79 -0.41 -15.44
C ILE A 20 11.72 0.13 -14.50
N GLY A 21 11.08 -0.78 -13.78
CA GLY A 21 10.27 -0.44 -12.61
C GLY A 21 10.97 -0.91 -11.34
N VAL A 22 10.91 -0.09 -10.29
CA VAL A 22 11.45 -0.42 -8.97
C VAL A 22 10.36 -0.28 -7.92
N ASP A 23 9.99 -1.41 -7.31
CA ASP A 23 9.01 -1.52 -6.22
C ASP A 23 9.74 -1.48 -4.88
N PHE A 24 9.48 -0.46 -4.08
CA PHE A 24 10.00 -0.31 -2.73
C PHE A 24 8.96 -0.74 -1.68
N GLY A 25 9.02 -2.03 -1.33
CA GLY A 25 8.19 -2.64 -0.31
C GLY A 25 8.63 -2.32 1.12
N THR A 26 8.09 -3.06 2.08
CA THR A 26 8.34 -2.86 3.53
C THR A 26 9.67 -3.43 4.00
N LEU A 27 10.11 -4.56 3.43
CA LEU A 27 11.31 -5.29 3.86
C LEU A 27 12.41 -5.34 2.81
N SER A 28 12.07 -5.06 1.55
CA SER A 28 12.99 -5.13 0.43
C SER A 28 12.50 -4.25 -0.71
N GLY A 29 13.43 -3.95 -1.63
CA GLY A 29 13.10 -3.34 -2.91
C GLY A 29 13.41 -4.28 -4.07
N ARG A 30 12.63 -4.19 -5.14
CA ARG A 30 12.71 -5.06 -6.31
C ARG A 30 12.76 -4.28 -7.60
N ALA A 31 13.73 -4.57 -8.45
CA ALA A 31 13.80 -4.02 -9.80
C ALA A 31 13.35 -5.06 -10.83
N VAL A 32 12.65 -4.62 -11.87
CA VAL A 32 12.23 -5.46 -13.02
C VAL A 32 12.54 -4.72 -14.32
N VAL A 33 13.19 -5.42 -15.24
CA VAL A 33 13.44 -4.96 -16.63
C VAL A 33 12.31 -5.46 -17.51
N VAL A 34 11.60 -4.54 -18.16
CA VAL A 34 10.39 -4.85 -18.93
C VAL A 34 10.53 -4.38 -20.37
N ARG A 35 10.19 -5.24 -21.33
CA ARG A 35 10.13 -4.85 -22.75
C ARG A 35 8.87 -4.03 -23.03
N VAL A 36 9.05 -2.89 -23.69
CA VAL A 36 7.99 -1.88 -23.86
C VAL A 36 6.84 -2.33 -24.77
N ARG A 37 7.10 -3.17 -25.77
CA ARG A 37 6.09 -3.55 -26.79
C ARG A 37 5.03 -4.53 -26.31
N ASP A 38 5.35 -5.32 -25.28
CA ASP A 38 4.57 -6.51 -24.88
C ASP A 38 4.55 -6.74 -23.36
N GLY A 39 5.25 -5.92 -22.58
CA GLY A 39 5.30 -6.07 -21.12
C GLY A 39 6.12 -7.27 -20.65
N ALA A 40 6.90 -7.91 -21.52
CA ALA A 40 7.69 -9.07 -21.13
C ALA A 40 8.71 -8.69 -20.04
N GLU A 41 8.60 -9.32 -18.88
CA GLU A 41 9.57 -9.22 -17.78
C GLU A 41 10.83 -10.04 -18.16
N LEU A 42 11.93 -9.34 -18.46
CA LEU A 42 13.15 -9.96 -19.01
C LEU A 42 14.15 -10.35 -17.92
N GLY A 43 14.12 -9.66 -16.79
CA GLY A 43 14.98 -9.91 -15.64
C GLY A 43 14.49 -9.12 -14.43
N SER A 44 14.81 -9.60 -13.24
CA SER A 44 14.39 -9.06 -11.97
C SER A 44 15.44 -9.29 -10.88
N ALA A 45 15.47 -8.44 -9.87
CA ALA A 45 16.30 -8.71 -8.70
C ALA A 45 15.69 -8.04 -7.47
N VAL A 46 16.00 -8.61 -6.31
CA VAL A 46 15.56 -8.12 -4.99
C VAL A 46 16.78 -7.75 -4.16
N HIS A 47 16.67 -6.66 -3.43
CA HIS A 47 17.58 -6.31 -2.36
C HIS A 47 16.81 -6.22 -1.05
N GLU A 48 17.09 -7.12 -0.11
CA GLU A 48 16.57 -7.06 1.25
C GLU A 48 17.17 -5.86 1.98
N TYR A 49 16.33 -5.08 2.65
CA TYR A 49 16.79 -3.93 3.42
C TYR A 49 17.65 -4.40 4.59
N ARG A 50 18.87 -3.87 4.68
CA ARG A 50 19.82 -4.23 5.74
C ARG A 50 19.25 -4.03 7.13
N HIS A 51 18.46 -2.97 7.34
CA HIS A 51 17.89 -2.63 8.63
C HIS A 51 16.42 -3.06 8.77
N ALA A 52 15.82 -3.61 7.70
CA ALA A 52 14.43 -4.03 7.65
C ALA A 52 13.46 -2.96 8.20
N VAL A 53 12.57 -3.32 9.11
CA VAL A 53 11.78 -2.37 9.89
C VAL A 53 12.44 -2.13 11.23
N VAL A 54 12.62 -0.86 11.57
CA VAL A 54 13.18 -0.42 12.85
C VAL A 54 12.03 -0.17 13.85
N GLU A 55 11.74 -1.16 14.71
CA GLU A 55 10.64 -1.11 15.70
C GLU A 55 11.13 -1.20 17.14
N ASP A 56 12.26 -1.88 17.38
CA ASP A 56 12.73 -2.14 18.76
C ASP A 56 13.78 -1.12 19.22
N HIS A 57 14.83 -0.88 18.41
CA HIS A 57 15.96 -0.04 18.78
C HIS A 57 16.45 0.81 17.61
N LEU A 58 16.83 2.05 17.88
CA LEU A 58 17.36 2.96 16.87
C LEU A 58 18.77 2.52 16.42
N PRO A 59 19.03 2.31 15.11
CA PRO A 59 20.31 1.74 14.65
C PRO A 59 21.53 2.61 14.99
N SER A 60 21.37 3.92 15.08
CA SER A 60 22.47 4.86 15.35
C SER A 60 22.95 4.86 16.80
N THR A 61 22.08 4.53 17.76
CA THR A 61 22.38 4.66 19.20
C THR A 61 22.13 3.38 20.01
N GLY A 62 21.35 2.44 19.47
CA GLY A 62 20.84 1.29 20.21
C GLY A 62 19.78 1.65 21.25
N ALA A 63 19.25 2.89 21.25
CA ALA A 63 18.22 3.30 22.19
C ALA A 63 16.88 2.61 21.87
N PRO A 64 16.13 2.13 22.88
CA PRO A 64 14.84 1.49 22.65
C PRO A 64 13.81 2.49 22.10
N LEU A 65 12.94 2.02 21.23
CA LEU A 65 11.82 2.80 20.70
C LEU A 65 10.55 2.56 21.52
N PRO A 66 9.67 3.57 21.65
CA PRO A 66 8.36 3.39 22.27
C PRO A 66 7.48 2.42 21.46
N PRO A 67 6.42 1.85 22.07
CA PRO A 67 5.43 1.04 21.35
C PRO A 67 4.81 1.78 20.16
N ASP A 68 4.34 1.03 19.17
CA ASP A 68 3.67 1.53 17.96
C ASP A 68 4.54 2.42 17.04
N TRP A 69 5.85 2.46 17.30
CA TRP A 69 6.84 3.06 16.40
C TRP A 69 7.30 2.07 15.34
N ALA A 70 7.27 2.51 14.08
CA ALA A 70 7.95 1.85 12.98
C ALA A 70 8.73 2.88 12.15
N LEU A 71 10.04 2.68 12.03
CA LEU A 71 10.96 3.52 11.25
C LEU A 71 11.65 2.70 10.16
N GLN A 72 12.32 3.39 9.22
CA GLN A 72 13.17 2.76 8.20
C GLN A 72 14.47 3.56 8.00
N HIS A 73 15.49 2.89 7.46
CA HIS A 73 16.77 3.52 7.14
C HIS A 73 16.80 3.94 5.65
N PRO A 74 16.96 5.25 5.32
CA PRO A 74 16.84 5.71 3.94
C PRO A 74 17.97 5.23 3.02
N GLU A 75 19.15 4.89 3.56
CA GLU A 75 20.24 4.28 2.79
C GLU A 75 19.86 2.92 2.19
N ASP A 76 18.98 2.16 2.84
CA ASP A 76 18.55 0.84 2.34
C ASP A 76 17.84 0.99 0.98
N TRP A 77 17.13 2.10 0.77
CA TRP A 77 16.48 2.42 -0.49
C TRP A 77 17.48 2.77 -1.59
N LEU A 78 18.57 3.45 -1.24
CA LEU A 78 19.66 3.72 -2.18
C LEU A 78 20.41 2.43 -2.56
N ASP A 79 20.57 1.51 -1.61
CA ASP A 79 21.20 0.22 -1.87
C ASP A 79 20.39 -0.65 -2.84
N VAL A 80 19.06 -0.55 -2.86
CA VAL A 80 18.24 -1.16 -3.93
C VAL A 80 18.65 -0.65 -5.31
N LEU A 81 18.81 0.67 -5.47
CA LEU A 81 19.24 1.26 -6.75
C LEU A 81 20.64 0.81 -7.15
N ARG A 82 21.53 0.61 -6.18
CA ARG A 82 22.93 0.19 -6.39
C ARG A 82 23.09 -1.30 -6.65
N THR A 83 22.12 -2.12 -6.27
CA THR A 83 22.26 -3.58 -6.28
C THR A 83 21.19 -4.27 -7.12
N ALA A 84 19.91 -4.01 -6.84
CA ALA A 84 18.81 -4.67 -7.54
C ALA A 84 18.72 -4.22 -9.01
N VAL A 85 18.89 -2.93 -9.30
CA VAL A 85 18.81 -2.44 -10.70
C VAL A 85 19.93 -3.04 -11.57
N PRO A 86 21.23 -3.00 -11.19
CA PRO A 86 22.27 -3.67 -11.94
C PRO A 86 22.08 -5.19 -12.05
N ALA A 87 21.61 -5.85 -10.99
CA ALA A 87 21.38 -7.29 -10.99
C ALA A 87 20.24 -7.69 -11.94
N ALA A 88 19.14 -6.94 -11.97
CA ALA A 88 18.03 -7.17 -12.90
C ALA A 88 18.46 -6.97 -14.37
N LEU A 89 19.31 -5.98 -14.64
CA LEU A 89 19.92 -5.79 -15.97
C LEU A 89 20.81 -6.97 -16.37
N ALA A 90 21.61 -7.48 -15.44
CA ALA A 90 22.47 -8.63 -15.68
C ALA A 90 21.66 -9.90 -15.96
N GLU A 91 20.60 -10.16 -15.19
CA GLU A 91 19.68 -11.28 -15.43
C GLU A 91 18.99 -11.15 -16.78
N ALA A 92 18.54 -9.94 -17.15
CA ALA A 92 17.90 -9.69 -18.44
C ALA A 92 18.83 -9.88 -19.65
N GLY A 93 20.16 -9.83 -19.45
CA GLY A 93 21.14 -9.99 -20.53
C GLY A 93 21.07 -8.91 -21.61
N ILE A 94 20.55 -7.72 -21.30
CA ILE A 94 20.41 -6.61 -22.25
C ILE A 94 21.51 -5.56 -22.07
N ARG A 95 21.77 -4.78 -23.13
CA ARG A 95 22.63 -3.58 -23.01
C ARG A 95 21.87 -2.47 -22.29
N PRO A 96 22.47 -1.75 -21.33
CA PRO A 96 21.83 -0.63 -20.63
C PRO A 96 21.28 0.46 -21.56
N THR A 97 21.91 0.66 -22.72
CA THR A 97 21.44 1.61 -23.75
C THR A 97 20.08 1.25 -24.38
N ARG A 98 19.51 0.07 -24.09
CA ARG A 98 18.13 -0.27 -24.47
C ARG A 98 17.10 0.23 -23.47
N VAL A 99 17.52 0.65 -22.28
CA VAL A 99 16.62 1.19 -21.26
C VAL A 99 16.36 2.65 -21.56
N ILE A 100 15.09 3.00 -21.83
CA ILE A 100 14.69 4.36 -22.21
C ILE A 100 14.09 5.16 -21.04
N GLY A 101 13.74 4.48 -19.94
CA GLY A 101 13.21 5.12 -18.74
C GLY A 101 13.16 4.22 -17.52
N ILE A 102 13.04 4.86 -16.36
CA ILE A 102 12.89 4.25 -15.05
C ILE A 102 11.75 4.94 -14.26
N ALA A 103 11.00 4.17 -13.49
CA ALA A 103 10.05 4.68 -12.52
C ALA A 103 10.10 3.85 -11.24
N THR A 104 9.57 4.43 -10.17
CA THR A 104 9.58 3.82 -8.84
C THR A 104 8.20 3.92 -8.20
N ASP A 105 7.85 2.90 -7.44
CA ASP A 105 6.73 2.92 -6.53
C ASP A 105 7.19 2.61 -5.10
N PHE A 106 6.39 3.03 -4.13
CA PHE A 106 6.75 2.95 -2.72
C PHE A 106 5.54 2.62 -1.84
N THR A 107 5.80 2.04 -0.67
CA THR A 107 4.79 1.97 0.40
C THR A 107 4.16 3.34 0.69
N ALA A 108 2.84 3.36 0.90
CA ALA A 108 2.08 4.60 1.03
C ALA A 108 2.31 5.33 2.37
N CYS A 109 2.63 6.62 2.31
CA CYS A 109 2.88 7.47 3.47
C CYS A 109 4.10 7.07 4.33
N THR A 110 5.16 6.63 3.67
CA THR A 110 6.49 6.54 4.28
C THR A 110 7.17 7.89 4.12
N VAL A 111 7.09 8.75 5.14
CA VAL A 111 7.54 10.15 5.09
C VAL A 111 8.81 10.38 5.89
N LEU A 112 9.62 11.35 5.47
CA LEU A 112 10.88 11.68 6.14
C LEU A 112 11.13 13.19 6.19
N PRO A 113 11.77 13.68 7.27
CA PRO A 113 12.27 15.05 7.33
C PRO A 113 13.63 15.15 6.65
N THR A 114 13.82 16.19 5.82
CA THR A 114 15.10 16.46 5.15
C THR A 114 15.54 17.90 5.34
N THR A 115 16.83 18.12 5.13
CA THR A 115 17.44 19.44 4.86
C THR A 115 16.93 20.02 3.52
N PRO A 116 17.22 21.30 3.21
CA PRO A 116 16.79 21.94 1.95
C PRO A 116 17.30 21.27 0.67
N ASP A 117 18.43 20.57 0.73
CA ASP A 117 19.02 19.83 -0.40
C ASP A 117 18.57 18.37 -0.48
N GLY A 118 17.63 17.96 0.38
CA GLY A 118 17.05 16.62 0.36
C GLY A 118 17.83 15.59 1.14
N THR A 119 18.86 15.97 1.91
CA THR A 119 19.56 15.05 2.81
C THR A 119 18.63 14.67 3.98
N PRO A 120 18.30 13.38 4.17
CA PRO A 120 17.51 12.94 5.32
C PRO A 120 18.18 13.34 6.62
N LEU A 121 17.43 13.91 7.58
CA LEU A 121 18.00 14.31 8.87
C LEU A 121 18.64 13.11 9.59
N ALA A 122 18.07 11.91 9.48
CA ALA A 122 18.66 10.69 10.03
C ALA A 122 20.06 10.35 9.53
N LEU A 123 20.50 10.91 8.39
CA LEU A 123 21.84 10.69 7.84
C LEU A 123 22.82 11.81 8.22
N THR A 124 22.41 12.82 9.02
CA THR A 124 23.33 13.84 9.52
C THR A 124 23.76 13.55 10.96
N PRO A 125 25.03 13.79 11.33
CA PRO A 125 25.53 13.50 12.68
C PRO A 125 24.74 14.18 13.80
N GLU A 126 24.20 15.37 13.55
CA GLU A 126 23.46 16.19 14.51
C GLU A 126 22.12 15.56 14.90
N TRP A 127 21.45 14.88 13.96
CA TRP A 127 20.07 14.42 14.12
C TRP A 127 19.94 12.89 14.12
N ALA A 128 20.94 12.14 13.67
CA ALA A 128 20.90 10.68 13.58
C ALA A 128 20.50 9.99 14.90
N ALA A 129 20.83 10.58 16.05
CA ALA A 129 20.48 10.04 17.38
C ALA A 129 19.03 10.30 17.80
N ARG A 130 18.24 11.07 17.04
CA ARG A 130 16.88 11.47 17.40
C ARG A 130 15.87 10.65 16.59
N PRO A 131 15.01 9.82 17.20
CA PRO A 131 14.08 8.95 16.48
C PRO A 131 13.16 9.67 15.49
N HIS A 132 12.75 10.91 15.79
CA HIS A 132 11.90 11.72 14.90
C HIS A 132 12.61 12.24 13.64
N ALA A 133 13.94 12.16 13.57
CA ALA A 133 14.71 12.50 12.37
C ALA A 133 14.67 11.40 11.28
N TRP A 134 14.14 10.23 11.62
CA TRP A 134 14.10 9.05 10.75
C TRP A 134 12.80 8.95 9.97
N PRO A 135 12.83 8.31 8.78
CA PRO A 135 11.63 7.96 8.05
C PRO A 135 10.58 7.28 8.91
N LYS A 136 9.36 7.81 8.89
CA LYS A 136 8.17 7.27 9.53
C LYS A 136 7.48 6.33 8.54
N LEU A 137 7.66 5.02 8.74
CA LEU A 137 7.08 3.99 7.88
C LEU A 137 5.54 4.06 7.86
N TRP A 138 4.90 3.56 6.81
CA TRP A 138 3.44 3.48 6.69
C TRP A 138 2.76 2.92 7.96
N LYS A 139 3.29 1.83 8.54
CA LYS A 139 2.76 1.18 9.75
C LYS A 139 3.15 1.84 11.08
N HIS A 140 3.65 3.09 11.06
CA HIS A 140 3.89 3.87 12.26
C HIS A 140 2.56 4.40 12.80
N HIS A 141 2.11 3.90 13.96
CA HIS A 141 0.80 4.21 14.54
C HIS A 141 0.87 5.11 15.78
N ALA A 142 2.06 5.47 16.26
CA ALA A 142 2.23 6.29 17.45
C ALA A 142 1.65 7.73 17.33
N ALA A 143 1.24 8.16 16.13
CA ALA A 143 0.60 9.45 15.88
C ALA A 143 -0.95 9.43 15.97
N GLN A 144 -1.53 8.44 16.65
CA GLN A 144 -2.99 8.27 16.71
C GLN A 144 -3.71 9.43 17.42
N ASP A 145 -3.16 9.92 18.52
CA ASP A 145 -3.76 11.04 19.27
C ASP A 145 -3.80 12.33 18.42
N GLN A 146 -2.84 12.51 17.51
CA GLN A 146 -2.82 13.60 16.54
C GLN A 146 -3.91 13.39 15.47
N ALA A 147 -4.03 12.18 14.92
CA ALA A 147 -5.09 11.86 13.95
C ALA A 147 -6.49 12.05 14.53
N ASP A 148 -6.73 11.62 15.77
CA ASP A 148 -8.01 11.78 16.46
C ASP A 148 -8.38 13.26 16.63
N ARG A 149 -7.40 14.12 16.96
CA ARG A 149 -7.60 15.57 17.04
C ARG A 149 -7.87 16.21 15.68
N ILE A 150 -7.15 15.80 14.63
CA ILE A 150 -7.40 16.24 13.24
C ILE A 150 -8.84 15.91 12.87
N ASN A 151 -9.28 14.68 13.12
CA ASN A 151 -10.63 14.21 12.83
C ASN A 151 -11.69 14.99 13.60
N ALA A 152 -11.54 15.11 14.92
CA ALA A 152 -12.48 15.83 15.76
C ALA A 152 -12.64 17.29 15.32
N LEU A 153 -11.54 17.97 14.98
CA LEU A 153 -11.58 19.35 14.50
C LEU A 153 -12.21 19.46 13.10
N ALA A 154 -11.90 18.54 12.19
CA ALA A 154 -12.46 18.53 10.83
C ALA A 154 -13.98 18.40 10.87
N HIS A 155 -14.51 17.51 11.71
CA HIS A 155 -15.95 17.36 11.94
C HIS A 155 -16.56 18.60 12.62
N ALA A 156 -15.92 19.11 13.68
CA ALA A 156 -16.41 20.29 14.40
C ALA A 156 -16.50 21.55 13.50
N ARG A 157 -15.67 21.63 12.47
CA ARG A 157 -15.65 22.73 11.49
C ARG A 157 -16.38 22.40 10.18
N SER A 158 -16.90 21.19 10.03
CA SER A 158 -17.53 20.72 8.79
C SER A 158 -16.61 20.89 7.57
N GLU A 159 -15.33 20.57 7.74
CA GLU A 159 -14.33 20.61 6.68
C GLU A 159 -14.71 19.62 5.55
N LYS A 160 -15.00 20.12 4.35
CA LYS A 160 -15.54 19.30 3.25
C LYS A 160 -14.61 18.19 2.78
N TRP A 161 -13.29 18.41 2.88
CA TRP A 161 -12.31 17.43 2.43
C TRP A 161 -12.34 16.14 3.26
N ILE A 162 -12.88 16.13 4.49
CA ILE A 162 -12.90 14.92 5.33
C ILE A 162 -13.71 13.78 4.71
N ALA A 163 -14.76 14.11 3.96
CA ALA A 163 -15.59 13.13 3.26
C ALA A 163 -14.83 12.43 2.12
N ARG A 164 -13.77 13.06 1.59
CA ARG A 164 -12.88 12.44 0.60
C ARG A 164 -12.08 11.29 1.18
N TYR A 165 -11.97 11.18 2.50
CA TYR A 165 -11.25 10.12 3.23
C TYR A 165 -12.21 9.26 4.05
N GLY A 166 -13.42 9.05 3.55
CA GLY A 166 -14.42 8.22 4.23
C GLY A 166 -14.83 8.75 5.61
N GLY A 167 -14.56 10.03 5.91
CA GLY A 167 -14.86 10.67 7.18
C GLY A 167 -13.74 10.62 8.22
N ARG A 168 -12.57 10.03 7.94
CA ARG A 168 -11.46 9.94 8.90
C ARG A 168 -10.07 9.95 8.26
N ILE A 169 -9.15 10.66 8.89
CA ILE A 169 -7.71 10.66 8.65
C ILE A 169 -7.05 9.59 9.53
N SER A 170 -6.11 8.83 8.96
CA SER A 170 -5.32 7.80 9.65
C SER A 170 -4.09 8.39 10.35
N ALA A 171 -3.67 7.75 11.45
CA ALA A 171 -2.38 7.97 12.10
C ALA A 171 -1.18 7.70 11.18
N GLU A 172 -1.38 6.85 10.16
CA GLU A 172 -0.37 6.50 9.17
C GLU A 172 -0.06 7.69 8.24
N TRP A 173 -0.87 8.76 8.21
CA TRP A 173 -0.83 9.79 7.17
C TRP A 173 -0.04 11.05 7.55
N GLN A 174 0.31 11.86 6.55
CA GLN A 174 1.40 12.85 6.63
C GLN A 174 1.19 13.87 7.77
N TYR A 175 -0.05 14.34 7.95
CA TYR A 175 -0.36 15.42 8.90
C TYR A 175 -0.29 14.95 10.35
N ALA A 176 -0.76 13.73 10.64
CA ALA A 176 -0.68 13.16 11.98
C ALA A 176 0.79 12.97 12.39
N LYS A 177 1.59 12.38 11.51
CA LYS A 177 3.04 12.15 11.73
C LYS A 177 3.82 13.46 11.89
N ALA A 178 3.53 14.47 11.07
CA ALA A 178 4.20 15.76 11.17
C ALA A 178 3.81 16.52 12.45
N LEU A 179 2.55 16.48 12.85
CA LEU A 179 2.08 17.08 14.10
C LEU A 179 2.71 16.37 15.32
N GLN A 180 2.90 15.05 15.25
CA GLN A 180 3.60 14.30 16.29
C GLN A 180 5.06 14.77 16.43
N VAL A 181 5.78 14.92 15.32
CA VAL A 181 7.16 15.43 15.33
C VAL A 181 7.22 16.83 15.93
N LEU A 182 6.28 17.72 15.57
CA LEU A 182 6.20 19.07 16.13
C LEU A 182 6.03 19.07 17.66
N GLU A 183 5.20 18.19 18.20
CA GLU A 183 4.87 18.16 19.62
C GLU A 183 5.91 17.43 20.47
N GLU A 184 6.45 16.32 19.96
CA GLU A 184 7.38 15.46 20.70
C GLU A 184 8.85 15.84 20.48
N ASP A 185 9.20 16.38 19.32
CA ASP A 185 10.56 16.86 19.03
C ASP A 185 10.57 18.17 18.21
N PRO A 186 10.24 19.31 18.84
CA PRO A 186 10.19 20.61 18.18
C PRO A 186 11.50 21.01 17.49
N ALA A 187 12.65 20.53 17.98
CA ALA A 187 13.94 20.82 17.38
C ALA A 187 14.16 20.06 16.07
N VAL A 188 13.73 18.80 15.96
CA VAL A 188 13.71 18.09 14.67
C VAL A 188 12.70 18.74 13.72
N TYR A 189 11.51 19.10 14.20
CA TYR A 189 10.53 19.82 13.38
C TYR A 189 11.07 21.13 12.82
N ALA A 190 11.81 21.90 13.62
CA ALA A 190 12.45 23.14 13.19
C ALA A 190 13.57 22.92 12.17
N ALA A 191 14.32 21.82 12.28
CA ALA A 191 15.38 21.44 11.34
C ALA A 191 14.84 20.85 10.02
N CYS A 192 13.62 20.33 10.03
CA CYS A 192 12.92 19.79 8.87
C CYS A 192 12.55 20.92 7.89
N ALA A 193 13.31 21.02 6.80
CA ALA A 193 13.04 21.96 5.71
C ALA A 193 12.07 21.38 4.68
N ARG A 194 12.07 20.06 4.48
CA ARG A 194 11.07 19.34 3.69
C ARG A 194 10.54 18.15 4.46
N TRP A 195 9.22 18.04 4.47
CA TRP A 195 8.51 16.83 4.85
C TRP A 195 8.06 16.15 3.55
N ILE A 196 8.73 15.08 3.17
CA ILE A 196 8.60 14.48 1.84
C ILE A 196 8.26 13.00 1.95
N GLU A 197 7.54 12.48 0.96
CA GLU A 197 7.28 11.05 0.81
C GLU A 197 8.52 10.33 0.28
N ALA A 198 8.76 9.10 0.69
CA ALA A 198 9.85 8.28 0.17
C ALA A 198 9.69 8.03 -1.34
N ALA A 199 8.45 7.89 -1.82
CA ALA A 199 8.13 7.80 -3.26
C ALA A 199 8.62 9.01 -4.07
N ASP A 200 8.62 10.20 -3.45
CA ASP A 200 9.05 11.46 -4.06
C ASP A 200 10.56 11.69 -3.84
N TRP A 201 11.05 11.38 -2.65
CA TRP A 201 12.45 11.51 -2.28
C TRP A 201 13.34 10.60 -3.13
N ILE A 202 12.93 9.37 -3.41
CA ILE A 202 13.74 8.46 -4.24
C ILE A 202 13.85 8.99 -5.68
N VAL A 203 12.79 9.60 -6.22
CA VAL A 203 12.82 10.28 -7.53
C VAL A 203 13.71 11.51 -7.50
N TRP A 204 13.73 12.25 -6.39
CA TRP A 204 14.72 13.32 -6.17
C TRP A 204 16.15 12.76 -6.21
N GLN A 205 16.41 11.60 -5.59
CA GLN A 205 17.74 10.99 -5.66
C GLN A 205 18.13 10.54 -7.08
N LEU A 206 17.16 10.11 -7.89
CA LEU A 206 17.36 9.75 -9.29
C LEU A 206 17.65 10.96 -10.19
N THR A 207 16.91 12.06 -10.01
CA THR A 207 16.93 13.22 -10.92
C THR A 207 17.82 14.37 -10.47
N GLY A 208 18.07 14.48 -9.16
CA GLY A 208 18.75 15.62 -8.54
C GLY A 208 17.84 16.81 -8.20
N THR A 209 16.55 16.75 -8.49
CA THR A 209 15.57 17.82 -8.21
C THR A 209 14.37 17.32 -7.43
N GLU A 210 13.85 18.12 -6.48
CA GLU A 210 12.61 17.79 -5.76
C GLU A 210 11.44 17.66 -6.74
N SER A 211 10.59 16.67 -6.50
CA SER A 211 9.34 16.46 -7.21
C SER A 211 8.31 15.89 -6.25
N ARG A 212 7.03 16.20 -6.45
CA ARG A 212 5.94 15.64 -5.65
C ARG A 212 4.88 15.08 -6.54
N ASN A 213 4.40 13.87 -6.27
CA ASN A 213 3.37 13.23 -7.08
C ASN A 213 1.95 13.54 -6.55
N THR A 214 0.97 13.50 -7.45
CA THR A 214 -0.44 13.75 -7.14
C THR A 214 -1.06 12.66 -6.26
N CYS A 215 -0.59 11.41 -6.34
CA CYS A 215 -1.13 10.28 -5.58
C CYS A 215 -0.89 10.47 -4.08
N THR A 216 0.35 10.55 -3.62
CA THR A 216 0.65 10.68 -2.18
C THR A 216 0.14 12.00 -1.61
N ALA A 217 0.27 13.10 -2.35
CA ALA A 217 -0.28 14.40 -1.94
C ALA A 217 -1.80 14.34 -1.73
N GLY A 218 -2.52 13.68 -2.64
CA GLY A 218 -3.97 13.48 -2.54
C GLY A 218 -4.34 12.52 -1.40
N TYR A 219 -3.94 11.25 -1.47
CA TYR A 219 -4.43 10.23 -0.54
C TYR A 219 -3.92 10.42 0.90
N LYS A 220 -2.70 10.96 1.07
CA LYS A 220 -1.99 10.96 2.35
C LYS A 220 -1.63 12.38 2.83
N GLY A 221 -1.61 13.36 1.93
CA GLY A 221 -1.27 14.76 2.19
C GLY A 221 -2.46 15.71 2.32
N ILE A 222 -3.70 15.23 2.30
CA ILE A 222 -4.91 16.06 2.40
C ILE A 222 -5.00 17.12 1.28
N HIS A 223 -4.39 16.88 0.12
CA HIS A 223 -4.49 17.79 -1.02
C HIS A 223 -5.73 17.49 -1.85
N GLN A 224 -6.75 18.33 -1.74
CA GLN A 224 -8.04 18.15 -2.40
C GLN A 224 -8.46 19.42 -3.11
N ASP A 225 -9.06 19.28 -4.30
CA ASP A 225 -9.57 20.39 -5.09
C ASP A 225 -8.54 21.53 -5.31
N GLY A 226 -7.24 21.18 -5.41
CA GLY A 226 -6.14 22.12 -5.62
C GLY A 226 -5.62 22.83 -4.36
N ALA A 227 -6.01 22.40 -3.16
CA ALA A 227 -5.61 23.03 -1.90
C ALA A 227 -5.33 22.03 -0.77
N TYR A 228 -4.50 22.47 0.17
CA TYR A 228 -4.31 21.84 1.47
C TYR A 228 -5.27 22.43 2.54
N PRO A 229 -5.42 21.81 3.72
CA PRO A 229 -6.16 22.40 4.84
C PRO A 229 -5.68 23.81 5.18
N SER A 230 -6.63 24.69 5.50
CA SER A 230 -6.34 26.12 5.70
C SER A 230 -5.40 26.39 6.90
N PRO A 231 -4.61 27.48 6.87
CA PRO A 231 -3.80 27.88 8.02
C PRO A 231 -4.59 28.07 9.32
N ASP A 232 -5.85 28.55 9.24
CA ASP A 232 -6.73 28.68 10.42
C ASP A 232 -7.11 27.31 11.01
N PHE A 233 -7.40 26.32 10.16
CA PHE A 233 -7.63 24.95 10.60
C PHE A 233 -6.40 24.39 11.32
N LEU A 234 -5.22 24.55 10.72
CA LEU A 234 -3.97 24.00 11.25
C LEU A 234 -3.51 24.71 12.53
N ALA A 235 -3.68 26.04 12.64
CA ALA A 235 -3.36 26.81 13.83
C ALA A 235 -4.17 26.38 15.06
N ARG A 236 -5.40 25.89 14.86
CA ARG A 236 -6.25 25.34 15.92
C ARG A 236 -5.80 23.98 16.42
N LEU A 237 -5.08 23.19 15.61
CA LEU A 237 -4.42 21.97 16.07
C LEU A 237 -3.19 22.33 16.90
N HIS A 238 -2.32 23.18 16.33
CA HIS A 238 -1.16 23.70 17.01
C HIS A 238 -0.68 25.00 16.31
N PRO A 239 -0.39 26.10 17.03
CA PRO A 239 0.01 27.37 16.38
C PRO A 239 1.24 27.26 15.48
N GLY A 240 2.24 26.45 15.88
CA GLY A 240 3.44 26.16 15.06
C GLY A 240 3.22 25.25 13.85
N PHE A 241 1.98 24.83 13.59
CA PHE A 241 1.60 24.00 12.45
C PHE A 241 0.83 24.78 11.38
N ALA A 242 0.49 26.05 11.64
CA ALA A 242 -0.34 26.88 10.78
C ALA A 242 0.18 27.02 9.34
N ASP A 243 1.50 27.06 9.17
CA ASP A 243 2.19 27.23 7.89
C ASP A 243 2.84 25.93 7.38
N PHE A 244 2.52 24.78 7.97
CA PHE A 244 3.14 23.50 7.64
C PHE A 244 3.13 23.18 6.13
N PRO A 245 2.00 23.32 5.41
CA PRO A 245 1.98 23.01 3.98
C PRO A 245 2.86 23.98 3.18
N ALA A 246 2.75 25.29 3.43
CA ALA A 246 3.50 26.32 2.74
C ALA A 246 5.01 26.23 2.96
N THR A 247 5.44 25.80 4.16
CA THR A 247 6.86 25.76 4.53
C THR A 247 7.55 24.43 4.19
N ARG A 248 6.82 23.31 4.20
CA ARG A 248 7.41 21.96 4.12
C ARG A 248 6.86 21.07 3.01
N LEU A 249 5.68 21.38 2.46
CA LEU A 249 5.02 20.57 1.42
C LEU A 249 4.92 21.23 0.05
N GLU A 250 4.84 22.56 0.01
CA GLU A 250 4.51 23.30 -1.21
C GLU A 250 5.55 23.08 -2.32
N HIS A 251 5.09 22.44 -3.39
CA HIS A 251 5.85 22.17 -4.61
C HIS A 251 4.85 21.87 -5.73
N PRO A 252 5.15 22.18 -7.01
CA PRO A 252 4.35 21.70 -8.13
C PRO A 252 4.14 20.18 -8.09
N LEU A 253 2.89 19.76 -8.21
CA LEU A 253 2.52 18.35 -8.24
C LEU A 253 2.65 17.78 -9.67
N SER A 254 3.28 16.63 -9.77
CA SER A 254 3.48 15.88 -11.00
C SER A 254 2.36 14.85 -11.17
N PRO A 255 1.63 14.87 -12.31
CA PRO A 255 0.70 13.81 -12.65
C PRO A 255 1.40 12.45 -12.73
N LEU A 256 0.68 11.37 -12.42
CA LEU A 256 1.22 10.03 -12.54
C LEU A 256 1.59 9.72 -14.00
N GLY A 257 2.79 9.16 -14.20
CA GLY A 257 3.30 8.79 -15.52
C GLY A 257 3.94 9.96 -16.27
N SER A 258 3.88 11.18 -15.73
CA SER A 258 4.61 12.31 -16.26
C SER A 258 6.12 12.16 -16.04
N ARG A 259 6.91 12.73 -16.95
CA ARG A 259 8.36 12.80 -16.82
C ARG A 259 8.75 13.93 -15.86
N VAL A 260 9.39 13.58 -14.75
CA VAL A 260 9.95 14.56 -13.80
C VAL A 260 11.28 15.11 -14.30
N GLY A 261 12.11 14.26 -14.93
CA GLY A 261 13.43 14.68 -15.38
C GLY A 261 14.20 13.62 -16.15
N GLY A 262 15.51 13.83 -16.25
CA GLY A 262 16.47 12.84 -16.73
C GLY A 262 17.19 12.19 -15.54
N LEU A 263 17.59 10.92 -15.69
CA LEU A 263 18.43 10.25 -14.71
C LEU A 263 19.75 11.02 -14.56
N SER A 264 20.11 11.42 -13.35
CA SER A 264 21.34 12.16 -13.05
C SER A 264 22.58 11.28 -13.23
N GLY A 265 23.75 11.89 -13.46
CA GLY A 265 25.02 11.13 -13.52
C GLY A 265 25.32 10.32 -12.25
N ARG A 266 24.90 10.82 -11.06
CA ARG A 266 25.03 10.09 -9.79
C ARG A 266 24.17 8.83 -9.78
N ALA A 267 22.92 8.94 -10.19
CA ALA A 267 22.01 7.80 -10.25
C ALA A 267 22.37 6.81 -11.38
N ALA A 268 22.89 7.31 -12.51
CA ALA A 268 23.47 6.49 -13.57
C ALA A 268 24.62 5.63 -13.05
N HIS A 269 25.50 6.20 -12.21
CA HIS A 269 26.58 5.45 -11.56
C HIS A 269 26.06 4.33 -10.63
N TRP A 270 25.03 4.58 -9.84
CA TRP A 270 24.43 3.57 -8.97
C TRP A 270 23.77 2.43 -9.75
N THR A 271 22.98 2.79 -10.76
CA THR A 271 22.09 1.85 -11.46
C THR A 271 22.74 1.14 -12.64
N GLY A 272 23.86 1.65 -13.15
CA GLY A 272 24.48 1.19 -14.40
C GLY A 272 23.69 1.59 -15.66
N LEU A 273 22.72 2.49 -15.54
CA LEU A 273 21.89 2.98 -16.64
C LEU A 273 22.50 4.21 -17.32
N PRO A 274 22.11 4.51 -18.57
CA PRO A 274 22.55 5.74 -19.23
C PRO A 274 22.03 6.99 -18.53
N GLU A 275 22.89 7.99 -18.36
CA GLU A 275 22.48 9.32 -17.90
C GLU A 275 21.46 9.93 -18.89
N GLY A 276 20.47 10.66 -18.36
CA GLY A 276 19.49 11.41 -19.14
C GLY A 276 18.24 10.65 -19.57
N ILE A 277 18.16 9.32 -19.37
CA ILE A 277 16.93 8.55 -19.61
C ILE A 277 15.76 9.10 -18.79
N ALA A 278 14.53 8.88 -19.23
CA ALA A 278 13.36 9.44 -18.56
C ALA A 278 13.19 8.87 -17.14
N VAL A 279 12.89 9.75 -16.18
CA VAL A 279 12.45 9.36 -14.83
C VAL A 279 11.01 9.81 -14.67
N ALA A 280 10.11 8.87 -14.38
CA ALA A 280 8.71 9.18 -14.13
C ALA A 280 8.50 9.74 -12.71
N ALA A 281 7.37 10.41 -12.50
CA ALA A 281 6.90 10.77 -11.16
C ALA A 281 6.76 9.53 -10.27
N GLY A 282 7.05 9.68 -8.98
CA GLY A 282 6.88 8.61 -7.99
C GLY A 282 5.41 8.19 -7.87
N ASN A 283 5.19 6.96 -7.43
CA ASN A 283 3.84 6.43 -7.26
C ASN A 283 3.74 5.57 -5.98
N VAL A 284 2.53 5.19 -5.62
CA VAL A 284 2.25 4.26 -4.53
C VAL A 284 2.13 2.84 -5.08
N ASP A 285 2.73 1.87 -4.40
CA ASP A 285 2.77 0.44 -4.74
C ASP A 285 1.41 -0.14 -5.20
N ALA A 286 0.35 0.10 -4.43
CA ALA A 286 -0.99 -0.39 -4.73
C ALA A 286 -1.60 0.26 -5.98
N HIS A 287 -1.38 1.56 -6.16
CA HIS A 287 -1.99 2.36 -7.22
C HIS A 287 -1.31 2.07 -8.56
N VAL A 288 0.02 1.96 -8.54
CA VAL A 288 0.81 1.68 -9.74
C VAL A 288 0.52 0.27 -10.30
N ALA A 289 0.05 -0.67 -9.47
CA ALA A 289 -0.28 -2.02 -9.90
C ALA A 289 -1.54 -2.11 -10.80
N ALA A 290 -2.40 -1.08 -10.79
CA ALA A 290 -3.62 -1.03 -11.61
C ALA A 290 -3.37 -1.23 -13.11
N PRO A 291 -2.47 -0.48 -13.78
CA PRO A 291 -2.13 -0.71 -15.18
C PRO A 291 -1.51 -2.08 -15.47
N ALA A 292 -0.70 -2.63 -14.57
CA ALA A 292 -0.12 -3.96 -14.74
C ALA A 292 -1.18 -5.06 -14.83
N ALA A 293 -2.30 -4.90 -14.12
CA ALA A 293 -3.43 -5.82 -14.11
C ALA A 293 -4.56 -5.42 -15.08
N GLY A 294 -4.38 -4.38 -15.90
CA GLY A 294 -5.42 -3.88 -16.82
C GLY A 294 -6.63 -3.23 -16.14
N ALA A 295 -6.49 -2.83 -14.86
CA ALA A 295 -7.52 -2.23 -14.03
C ALA A 295 -7.57 -0.70 -14.16
N VAL A 296 -7.47 -0.19 -15.39
CA VAL A 296 -7.41 1.26 -15.69
C VAL A 296 -8.76 1.85 -16.11
N GLU A 297 -9.75 1.00 -16.37
CA GLU A 297 -11.11 1.43 -16.72
C GLU A 297 -11.97 1.61 -15.47
N ASN A 298 -12.99 2.47 -15.59
CA ASN A 298 -13.95 2.68 -14.51
C ASN A 298 -14.68 1.37 -14.17
N GLY A 299 -15.02 1.17 -12.91
CA GLY A 299 -15.72 -0.02 -12.43
C GLY A 299 -14.85 -1.26 -12.26
N ARG A 300 -13.55 -1.19 -12.59
CA ARG A 300 -12.60 -2.30 -12.36
C ARG A 300 -11.88 -2.11 -11.03
N MET A 301 -12.29 -2.88 -10.02
CA MET A 301 -11.61 -2.91 -8.73
C MET A 301 -10.43 -3.86 -8.81
N LEU A 302 -9.24 -3.37 -8.48
CA LEU A 302 -8.06 -4.20 -8.23
C LEU A 302 -7.88 -4.39 -6.72
N ALA A 303 -7.85 -5.64 -6.29
CA ALA A 303 -7.42 -6.04 -4.95
C ALA A 303 -5.98 -6.55 -5.01
N ILE A 304 -5.07 -5.83 -4.37
CA ILE A 304 -3.66 -6.19 -4.22
C ILE A 304 -3.55 -7.01 -2.94
N MET A 305 -3.66 -8.33 -3.06
CA MET A 305 -3.76 -9.25 -1.93
C MET A 305 -2.40 -9.81 -1.51
N GLY A 306 -1.97 -9.46 -0.30
CA GLY A 306 -0.73 -9.93 0.33
C GLY A 306 -0.90 -10.04 1.85
N THR A 307 0.07 -9.50 2.60
CA THR A 307 0.00 -9.39 4.07
C THR A 307 -1.29 -8.70 4.54
N SER A 308 -1.63 -7.60 3.86
CA SER A 308 -2.90 -6.87 3.89
C SER A 308 -3.51 -6.88 2.47
N THR A 309 -4.69 -6.27 2.30
CA THR A 309 -5.23 -6.03 0.95
C THR A 309 -5.51 -4.55 0.74
N CYS A 310 -4.96 -3.98 -0.33
CA CYS A 310 -5.37 -2.68 -0.82
C CYS A 310 -6.37 -2.86 -1.97
N HIS A 311 -7.48 -2.14 -1.92
CA HIS A 311 -8.50 -2.11 -2.96
C HIS A 311 -8.42 -0.76 -3.66
N VAL A 312 -8.14 -0.77 -4.96
CA VAL A 312 -8.12 0.44 -5.77
C VAL A 312 -9.15 0.33 -6.88
N LEU A 313 -9.86 1.42 -7.16
CA LEU A 313 -10.96 1.46 -8.13
C LEU A 313 -10.98 2.80 -8.86
N ASN A 314 -11.18 2.78 -10.16
CA ASN A 314 -11.44 4.00 -10.94
C ASN A 314 -12.94 4.25 -11.06
N GLY A 315 -13.35 5.50 -10.83
CA GLY A 315 -14.73 5.96 -10.97
C GLY A 315 -14.85 7.15 -11.94
N ALA A 316 -15.97 7.18 -12.68
CA ALA A 316 -16.24 8.24 -13.67
C ALA A 316 -16.61 9.59 -13.04
N SER A 317 -17.16 9.56 -11.83
CA SER A 317 -17.65 10.72 -11.10
C SER A 317 -17.29 10.61 -9.63
N LEU A 318 -17.05 11.76 -9.00
CA LEU A 318 -16.86 11.84 -7.57
C LEU A 318 -18.11 11.37 -6.82
N ALA A 319 -17.88 10.56 -5.81
CA ALA A 319 -18.86 10.08 -4.85
C ALA A 319 -18.21 9.90 -3.49
N GLU A 320 -18.98 10.11 -2.43
CA GLU A 320 -18.54 9.90 -1.05
C GLU A 320 -18.83 8.45 -0.66
N VAL A 321 -17.78 7.69 -0.35
CA VAL A 321 -17.90 6.30 0.08
C VAL A 321 -17.43 6.23 1.54
N PRO A 322 -18.30 5.89 2.50
CA PRO A 322 -17.93 5.83 3.90
C PRO A 322 -16.77 4.85 4.16
N GLY A 323 -15.81 5.27 4.98
CA GLY A 323 -14.72 4.39 5.43
C GLY A 323 -13.67 4.00 4.39
N ILE A 324 -13.66 4.62 3.21
CA ILE A 324 -12.54 4.51 2.28
C ILE A 324 -11.32 5.24 2.81
N CYS A 325 -10.14 4.85 2.32
CA CYS A 325 -8.90 5.56 2.61
C CYS A 325 -8.84 6.90 1.87
N GLY A 326 -9.36 6.99 0.64
CA GLY A 326 -9.37 8.26 -0.06
C GLY A 326 -9.97 8.20 -1.45
N VAL A 327 -10.34 9.36 -1.99
CA VAL A 327 -10.62 9.58 -3.40
C VAL A 327 -9.83 10.78 -3.91
N VAL A 328 -9.16 10.61 -5.05
CA VAL A 328 -8.28 11.63 -5.66
C VAL A 328 -8.50 11.65 -7.17
N ASP A 329 -8.71 12.85 -7.71
CA ASP A 329 -8.78 13.06 -9.17
C ASP A 329 -7.41 12.77 -9.81
N GLY A 330 -7.38 11.86 -10.78
CA GLY A 330 -6.14 11.38 -11.38
C GLY A 330 -5.26 10.54 -10.45
N GLY A 331 -5.78 10.10 -9.29
CA GLY A 331 -5.00 9.44 -8.23
C GLY A 331 -4.48 8.03 -8.58
N ILE A 332 -5.03 7.40 -9.63
CA ILE A 332 -4.59 6.10 -10.16
C ILE A 332 -4.28 6.24 -11.66
N VAL A 333 -5.24 6.77 -12.42
CA VAL A 333 -5.12 7.04 -13.85
C VAL A 333 -5.73 8.40 -14.17
N ASP A 334 -5.10 9.13 -15.09
CA ASP A 334 -5.61 10.44 -15.53
C ASP A 334 -7.04 10.34 -16.11
N GLY A 335 -7.84 11.37 -15.84
CA GLY A 335 -9.24 11.48 -16.28
C GLY A 335 -10.25 10.61 -15.50
N ALA A 336 -9.87 10.04 -14.35
CA ALA A 336 -10.78 9.31 -13.47
C ALA A 336 -10.53 9.65 -12.00
N TYR A 337 -11.58 9.53 -11.18
CA TYR A 337 -11.43 9.54 -9.73
C TYR A 337 -10.89 8.19 -9.27
N GLY A 338 -9.69 8.20 -8.71
CA GLY A 338 -9.11 7.01 -8.11
C GLY A 338 -9.59 6.88 -6.67
N TYR A 339 -10.11 5.72 -6.31
CA TYR A 339 -10.53 5.36 -4.96
C TYR A 339 -9.58 4.36 -4.35
N GLU A 340 -9.31 4.52 -3.06
CA GLU A 340 -8.52 3.60 -2.25
C GLU A 340 -9.33 3.16 -1.03
N ALA A 341 -9.39 1.86 -0.78
CA ALA A 341 -9.85 1.26 0.47
C ALA A 341 -8.85 0.19 0.91
N GLY A 342 -8.89 -0.24 2.17
CA GLY A 342 -7.92 -1.20 2.66
C GLY A 342 -8.47 -2.16 3.71
N GLN A 343 -7.93 -3.37 3.68
CA GLN A 343 -8.20 -4.42 4.65
C GLN A 343 -6.91 -4.67 5.44
N SER A 344 -6.94 -4.39 6.74
CA SER A 344 -5.74 -4.21 7.58
C SER A 344 -4.83 -5.43 7.65
N ALA A 345 -5.41 -6.63 7.63
CA ALA A 345 -4.68 -7.89 7.65
C ALA A 345 -5.46 -8.95 6.87
N VAL A 346 -4.76 -9.71 6.03
CA VAL A 346 -5.32 -10.86 5.29
C VAL A 346 -4.32 -12.01 5.39
N GLY A 347 -3.21 -11.94 4.65
CA GLY A 347 -2.11 -12.91 4.76
C GLY A 347 -1.54 -13.00 6.18
N ASP A 348 -1.49 -11.88 6.91
CA ASP A 348 -1.03 -11.85 8.30
C ASP A 348 -1.92 -12.66 9.24
N ILE A 349 -3.23 -12.68 9.00
CA ILE A 349 -4.17 -13.47 9.79
C ILE A 349 -3.87 -14.95 9.60
N PHE A 350 -3.65 -15.36 8.36
CA PHE A 350 -3.32 -16.75 8.03
C PHE A 350 -1.97 -17.13 8.65
N ALA A 351 -0.95 -16.30 8.48
CA ALA A 351 0.38 -16.53 9.03
C ALA A 351 0.35 -16.60 10.57
N TRP A 352 -0.43 -15.74 11.22
CA TRP A 352 -0.67 -15.80 12.67
C TRP A 352 -1.27 -17.15 13.07
N TRP A 353 -2.32 -17.61 12.38
CA TRP A 353 -2.95 -18.90 12.68
C TRP A 353 -1.97 -20.07 12.52
N LEU A 354 -1.19 -20.10 11.44
CA LEU A 354 -0.19 -21.15 11.22
C LEU A 354 0.92 -21.20 12.28
N ARG A 355 1.25 -20.05 12.88
CA ARG A 355 2.23 -19.97 13.96
C ARG A 355 1.64 -20.36 15.31
N GLN A 356 0.41 -19.95 15.61
CA GLN A 356 -0.15 -19.97 16.97
C GLN A 356 -1.22 -21.04 17.18
N GLY A 357 -1.99 -21.37 16.15
CA GLY A 357 -3.21 -22.20 16.25
C GLY A 357 -3.08 -23.62 15.72
N VAL A 358 -1.95 -23.96 15.08
CA VAL A 358 -1.76 -25.25 14.41
C VAL A 358 -0.84 -26.16 15.22
N PRO A 359 -1.32 -27.33 15.71
CA PRO A 359 -0.52 -28.28 16.47
C PRO A 359 0.63 -28.91 15.66
N ASP A 360 1.71 -29.33 16.35
CA ASP A 360 2.93 -29.83 15.70
C ASP A 360 2.73 -31.06 14.80
N HIS A 361 1.76 -31.93 15.08
CA HIS A 361 1.52 -33.10 14.23
C HIS A 361 1.07 -32.73 12.81
N TYR A 362 0.47 -31.55 12.60
CA TYR A 362 0.19 -31.02 11.25
C TYR A 362 1.49 -30.66 10.51
N ARG A 363 2.53 -30.20 11.22
CA ARG A 363 3.84 -29.92 10.61
C ARG A 363 4.48 -31.21 10.10
N THR A 364 4.37 -32.28 10.89
CA THR A 364 4.82 -33.61 10.47
C THR A 364 4.03 -34.12 9.27
N GLU A 365 2.71 -33.96 9.26
CA GLU A 365 1.86 -34.34 8.11
C GLU A 365 2.22 -33.54 6.84
N ALA A 366 2.37 -32.22 6.95
CA ALA A 366 2.74 -31.36 5.83
C ALA A 366 4.10 -31.77 5.25
N ALA A 367 5.11 -31.97 6.12
CA ALA A 367 6.43 -32.42 5.70
C ALA A 367 6.39 -33.80 5.01
N ALA A 368 5.56 -34.73 5.49
CA ALA A 368 5.37 -36.04 4.87
C ALA A 368 4.70 -35.95 3.49
N ALA A 369 3.89 -34.93 3.25
CA ALA A 369 3.26 -34.65 1.95
C ALA A 369 4.12 -33.77 1.02
N GLY A 370 5.27 -33.27 1.48
CA GLY A 370 6.08 -32.29 0.74
C GLY A 370 5.39 -30.93 0.60
N GLU A 371 4.47 -30.62 1.53
CA GLU A 371 3.66 -29.41 1.58
C GLU A 371 4.17 -28.49 2.71
N ASP A 372 3.92 -27.20 2.59
CA ASP A 372 3.91 -26.30 3.75
C ASP A 372 2.55 -26.37 4.49
N LEU A 373 2.47 -25.71 5.66
CA LEU A 373 1.23 -25.70 6.44
C LEU A 373 0.06 -24.98 5.73
N HIS A 374 0.33 -23.98 4.89
CA HIS A 374 -0.70 -23.30 4.12
C HIS A 374 -1.35 -24.27 3.13
N GLN A 375 -0.53 -25.03 2.40
CA GLN A 375 -0.96 -26.02 1.44
C GLN A 375 -1.75 -27.15 2.12
N LEU A 376 -1.25 -27.68 3.25
CA LEU A 376 -1.93 -28.71 4.01
C LEU A 376 -3.33 -28.28 4.47
N LEU A 377 -3.44 -27.11 5.12
CA LEU A 377 -4.74 -26.64 5.62
C LEU A 377 -5.67 -26.24 4.48
N THR A 378 -5.15 -25.67 3.40
CA THR A 378 -5.96 -25.38 2.19
C THR A 378 -6.54 -26.67 1.63
N ARG A 379 -5.73 -27.73 1.50
CA ARG A 379 -6.20 -29.04 1.01
C ARG A 379 -7.24 -29.65 1.92
N LYS A 380 -7.05 -29.63 3.24
CA LYS A 380 -8.03 -30.16 4.21
C LYS A 380 -9.33 -29.35 4.23
N ALA A 381 -9.26 -28.05 4.00
CA ALA A 381 -10.42 -27.16 4.01
C ALA A 381 -11.18 -27.13 2.67
N ALA A 382 -10.55 -27.50 1.54
CA ALA A 382 -11.10 -27.30 0.20
C ALA A 382 -12.43 -28.02 -0.05
N ASP A 383 -12.53 -29.27 0.42
CA ASP A 383 -13.68 -30.14 0.19
C ASP A 383 -14.79 -29.98 1.25
N GLN A 384 -14.60 -29.10 2.23
CA GLN A 384 -15.64 -28.81 3.21
C GLN A 384 -16.83 -28.12 2.52
N PRO A 385 -18.08 -28.60 2.73
CA PRO A 385 -19.25 -27.85 2.31
C PRO A 385 -19.29 -26.48 2.98
N VAL A 386 -19.74 -25.45 2.26
CA VAL A 386 -19.84 -24.09 2.79
C VAL A 386 -20.70 -24.08 4.06
N GLY A 387 -20.15 -23.55 5.16
CA GLY A 387 -20.81 -23.48 6.46
C GLY A 387 -20.74 -24.76 7.31
N ALA A 388 -20.18 -25.87 6.80
CA ALA A 388 -20.13 -27.14 7.53
C ALA A 388 -19.34 -27.07 8.85
N HIS A 389 -18.33 -26.21 8.92
CA HIS A 389 -17.55 -25.99 10.15
C HIS A 389 -18.32 -25.20 11.23
N GLY A 390 -19.43 -24.52 10.89
CA GLY A 390 -20.27 -23.80 11.85
C GLY A 390 -19.62 -22.56 12.48
N LEU A 391 -18.61 -21.98 11.84
CA LEU A 391 -17.84 -20.84 12.36
C LEU A 391 -18.08 -19.57 11.54
N VAL A 392 -18.02 -18.41 12.19
CA VAL A 392 -17.89 -17.10 11.55
C VAL A 392 -16.80 -16.32 12.27
N ALA A 393 -15.90 -15.68 11.52
CA ALA A 393 -14.83 -14.88 12.09
C ALA A 393 -14.88 -13.42 11.61
N LEU A 394 -14.36 -12.51 12.44
CA LEU A 394 -14.08 -11.12 12.08
C LEU A 394 -12.58 -10.96 11.83
N ASP A 395 -12.22 -10.43 10.67
CA ASP A 395 -10.87 -10.30 10.11
C ASP A 395 -10.06 -9.13 10.72
N TRP A 396 -10.30 -8.81 11.99
CA TRP A 396 -9.81 -7.58 12.62
C TRP A 396 -8.62 -7.78 13.55
N MET A 397 -7.80 -8.81 13.33
CA MET A 397 -6.62 -9.10 14.17
C MET A 397 -5.64 -7.92 14.23
N ASN A 398 -5.67 -7.04 13.21
CA ASN A 398 -4.89 -5.80 13.15
C ASN A 398 -5.80 -4.55 13.01
N GLY A 399 -6.96 -4.55 13.68
CA GLY A 399 -7.98 -3.52 13.55
C GLY A 399 -8.72 -3.59 12.20
N ASN A 400 -9.52 -2.56 11.89
CA ASN A 400 -10.24 -2.42 10.64
C ASN A 400 -9.94 -1.07 9.98
N ARG A 401 -9.38 -1.07 8.77
CA ARG A 401 -9.14 0.17 8.01
C ARG A 401 -10.39 0.58 7.25
N SER A 402 -10.92 -0.27 6.36
CA SER A 402 -12.20 -0.05 5.69
C SER A 402 -13.23 -1.11 6.12
N THR A 403 -14.47 -0.75 6.43
CA THR A 403 -15.09 0.58 6.35
C THR A 403 -15.22 1.30 7.72
N LEU A 404 -14.80 0.67 8.82
CA LEU A 404 -15.00 1.22 10.16
C LEU A 404 -13.95 2.26 10.57
N VAL A 405 -12.76 2.19 9.97
CA VAL A 405 -11.62 3.07 10.25
C VAL A 405 -11.30 3.13 11.75
N ASP A 406 -11.14 1.94 12.34
CA ASP A 406 -10.92 1.72 13.75
C ASP A 406 -9.81 0.68 14.01
N HIS A 407 -8.64 1.20 14.37
CA HIS A 407 -7.45 0.40 14.68
C HIS A 407 -7.51 -0.26 16.07
N HIS A 408 -8.50 0.06 16.91
CA HIS A 408 -8.68 -0.53 18.24
C HIS A 408 -9.48 -1.84 18.23
N LEU A 409 -10.15 -2.16 17.12
CA LEU A 409 -10.83 -3.44 16.93
C LEU A 409 -9.87 -4.64 16.96
N SER A 410 -10.42 -5.81 17.24
CA SER A 410 -9.66 -7.07 17.38
C SER A 410 -10.45 -8.24 16.77
N GLY A 411 -9.75 -9.31 16.37
CA GLY A 411 -10.38 -10.48 15.77
C GLY A 411 -11.37 -11.21 16.71
N VAL A 412 -12.39 -11.82 16.12
CA VAL A 412 -13.40 -12.65 16.80
C VAL A 412 -13.55 -13.95 16.02
N VAL A 413 -13.68 -15.08 16.70
CA VAL A 413 -14.08 -16.36 16.11
C VAL A 413 -15.27 -16.89 16.89
N ALA A 414 -16.44 -16.94 16.26
CA ALA A 414 -17.69 -17.41 16.85
C ALA A 414 -18.03 -18.83 16.36
N GLY A 415 -18.67 -19.63 17.22
CA GLY A 415 -19.16 -20.97 16.88
C GLY A 415 -18.26 -22.16 17.28
N LEU A 416 -17.19 -21.92 18.05
CA LEU A 416 -16.29 -22.98 18.49
C LEU A 416 -17.01 -24.08 19.28
N THR A 417 -16.68 -25.34 19.00
CA THR A 417 -17.14 -26.52 19.73
C THR A 417 -15.95 -27.42 20.10
N LEU A 418 -16.19 -28.48 20.88
CA LEU A 418 -15.14 -29.47 21.19
C LEU A 418 -14.67 -30.25 19.96
N ASP A 419 -15.44 -30.25 18.86
CA ASP A 419 -15.12 -30.95 17.62
C ASP A 419 -14.38 -30.08 16.61
N THR A 420 -14.24 -28.78 16.86
CA THR A 420 -13.58 -27.83 15.94
C THR A 420 -12.12 -28.20 15.71
N ARG A 421 -11.71 -28.26 14.43
CA ARG A 421 -10.35 -28.61 13.99
C ARG A 421 -9.56 -27.41 13.48
N PRO A 422 -8.23 -27.51 13.37
CA PRO A 422 -7.41 -26.42 12.84
C PRO A 422 -7.76 -25.96 11.42
N GLU A 423 -8.16 -26.87 10.54
CA GLU A 423 -8.62 -26.57 9.18
C GLU A 423 -9.97 -25.84 9.14
N ASP A 424 -10.84 -26.06 10.13
CA ASP A 424 -12.14 -25.39 10.26
C ASP A 424 -11.94 -23.91 10.58
N VAL A 425 -11.07 -23.62 11.56
CA VAL A 425 -10.71 -22.25 11.92
C VAL A 425 -9.97 -21.58 10.75
N TYR A 426 -9.06 -22.30 10.09
CA TYR A 426 -8.38 -21.78 8.90
C TYR A 426 -9.38 -21.40 7.79
N ARG A 427 -10.36 -22.27 7.50
CA ARG A 427 -11.43 -21.98 6.51
C ARG A 427 -12.22 -20.74 6.91
N ALA A 428 -12.65 -20.65 8.16
CA ALA A 428 -13.39 -19.49 8.66
C ALA A 428 -12.59 -18.17 8.55
N LEU A 429 -11.27 -18.22 8.71
CA LEU A 429 -10.38 -17.06 8.53
C LEU A 429 -10.21 -16.70 7.04
N LEU A 430 -10.16 -17.67 6.12
CA LEU A 430 -10.19 -17.37 4.67
C LEU A 430 -11.52 -16.68 4.30
N GLU A 431 -12.64 -17.21 4.80
CA GLU A 431 -13.98 -16.68 4.53
C GLU A 431 -14.18 -15.29 5.13
N SER A 432 -13.69 -15.03 6.35
CA SER A 432 -13.78 -13.71 6.96
C SER A 432 -13.10 -12.63 6.13
N THR A 433 -11.98 -12.95 5.47
CA THR A 433 -11.31 -11.97 4.60
C THR A 433 -12.14 -11.65 3.35
N ALA A 434 -12.84 -12.64 2.79
CA ALA A 434 -13.78 -12.42 1.69
C ALA A 434 -15.03 -11.63 2.12
N TYR A 435 -15.54 -11.85 3.34
CA TYR A 435 -16.64 -11.04 3.90
C TYR A 435 -16.23 -9.59 4.16
N GLY A 436 -15.00 -9.36 4.65
CA GLY A 436 -14.42 -8.02 4.77
C GLY A 436 -14.33 -7.32 3.41
N THR A 437 -13.83 -8.02 2.39
CA THR A 437 -13.82 -7.52 1.01
C THR A 437 -15.23 -7.23 0.48
N ARG A 438 -16.21 -8.10 0.74
CA ARG A 438 -17.61 -7.86 0.33
C ARG A 438 -18.19 -6.61 0.98
N THR A 439 -17.90 -6.39 2.27
CA THR A 439 -18.31 -5.18 2.98
C THR A 439 -17.75 -3.91 2.32
N ILE A 440 -16.50 -3.96 1.85
CA ILE A 440 -15.88 -2.85 1.10
C ILE A 440 -16.59 -2.66 -0.25
N VAL A 441 -16.82 -3.74 -1.00
CA VAL A 441 -17.48 -3.63 -2.31
C VAL A 441 -18.91 -3.10 -2.19
N GLU A 442 -19.70 -3.62 -1.26
CA GLU A 442 -21.07 -3.12 -1.02
C GLU A 442 -21.06 -1.64 -0.62
N ALA A 443 -20.07 -1.18 0.17
CA ALA A 443 -19.95 0.24 0.48
C ALA A 443 -19.68 1.12 -0.76
N PHE A 444 -18.85 0.67 -1.70
CA PHE A 444 -18.65 1.37 -2.97
C PHE A 444 -19.93 1.42 -3.80
N GLU A 445 -20.62 0.29 -3.94
CA GLU A 445 -21.85 0.18 -4.73
C GLU A 445 -22.98 1.03 -4.12
N ASP A 446 -23.15 1.02 -2.80
CA ASP A 446 -24.10 1.87 -2.06
C ASP A 446 -23.74 3.37 -2.18
N GLY A 447 -22.45 3.69 -2.26
CA GLY A 447 -21.94 5.03 -2.53
C GLY A 447 -22.11 5.49 -3.97
N GLY A 448 -22.64 4.65 -4.86
CA GLY A 448 -22.84 4.97 -6.28
C GLY A 448 -21.61 4.78 -7.16
N VAL A 449 -20.59 4.06 -6.68
CA VAL A 449 -19.39 3.70 -7.45
C VAL A 449 -19.46 2.21 -7.80
N PRO A 450 -19.88 1.83 -9.02
CA PRO A 450 -20.10 0.42 -9.36
C PRO A 450 -18.81 -0.39 -9.36
N VAL A 451 -18.88 -1.66 -8.96
CA VAL A 451 -17.79 -2.64 -9.08
C VAL A 451 -18.19 -3.72 -10.09
N GLU A 452 -17.83 -3.49 -11.35
CA GLU A 452 -18.19 -4.32 -12.50
C GLU A 452 -17.24 -5.51 -12.70
N GLU A 453 -15.95 -5.32 -12.44
CA GLU A 453 -14.94 -6.38 -12.50
C GLU A 453 -14.08 -6.36 -11.23
N PHE A 454 -13.87 -7.55 -10.64
CA PHE A 454 -12.98 -7.72 -9.50
C PHE A 454 -11.72 -8.46 -9.94
N ILE A 455 -10.59 -7.76 -9.90
CA ILE A 455 -9.30 -8.24 -10.35
C ILE A 455 -8.41 -8.42 -9.12
N VAL A 456 -7.70 -9.54 -9.02
CA VAL A 456 -6.74 -9.81 -7.94
C VAL A 456 -5.33 -9.85 -8.48
N THR A 457 -4.42 -9.17 -7.77
CA THR A 457 -2.97 -9.35 -7.92
C THR A 457 -2.33 -9.60 -6.55
N GLY A 458 -1.01 -9.78 -6.52
CA GLY A 458 -0.27 -10.09 -5.29
C GLY A 458 -0.16 -11.59 -5.02
N GLY A 459 0.62 -11.94 -3.99
CA GLY A 459 1.04 -13.33 -3.73
C GLY A 459 -0.11 -14.27 -3.37
N LEU A 460 -1.19 -13.76 -2.77
CA LEU A 460 -2.33 -14.58 -2.34
C LEU A 460 -3.16 -15.16 -3.50
N LYS A 461 -3.01 -14.63 -4.73
CA LYS A 461 -3.68 -15.17 -5.92
C LYS A 461 -3.36 -16.65 -6.22
N LYS A 462 -2.27 -17.17 -5.64
CA LYS A 462 -1.84 -18.57 -5.74
C LYS A 462 -2.72 -19.54 -4.94
N ASN A 463 -3.44 -19.04 -3.93
CA ASN A 463 -4.37 -19.85 -3.15
C ASN A 463 -5.72 -19.97 -3.90
N ALA A 464 -5.87 -21.04 -4.68
CA ALA A 464 -7.07 -21.27 -5.48
C ALA A 464 -8.36 -21.34 -4.64
N LEU A 465 -8.28 -21.89 -3.42
CA LEU A 465 -9.43 -21.94 -2.53
C LEU A 465 -9.87 -20.53 -2.12
N LEU A 466 -8.93 -19.69 -1.69
CA LEU A 466 -9.21 -18.30 -1.32
C LEU A 466 -9.84 -17.53 -2.48
N MET A 467 -9.33 -17.70 -3.70
CA MET A 467 -9.88 -17.03 -4.88
C MET A 467 -11.29 -17.50 -5.21
N GLN A 468 -11.58 -18.79 -5.09
CA GLN A 468 -12.92 -19.32 -5.30
C GLN A 468 -13.89 -18.83 -4.22
N ILE A 469 -13.47 -18.78 -2.95
CA ILE A 469 -14.26 -18.20 -1.85
C ILE A 469 -14.60 -16.73 -2.17
N HIS A 470 -13.63 -15.93 -2.62
CA HIS A 470 -13.90 -14.55 -3.01
C HIS A 470 -14.92 -14.46 -4.15
N ALA A 471 -14.80 -15.29 -5.19
CA ALA A 471 -15.76 -15.31 -6.29
C ALA A 471 -17.17 -15.63 -5.80
N ASP A 472 -17.32 -16.68 -4.99
CA ASP A 472 -18.61 -17.12 -4.47
C ASP A 472 -19.22 -16.09 -3.49
N VAL A 473 -18.44 -15.58 -2.54
CA VAL A 473 -18.87 -14.58 -1.55
C VAL A 473 -19.28 -13.26 -2.21
N LEU A 474 -18.54 -12.81 -3.21
CA LEU A 474 -18.82 -11.56 -3.92
C LEU A 474 -19.91 -11.72 -5.00
N ARG A 475 -20.36 -12.95 -5.27
CA ARG A 475 -21.28 -13.29 -6.37
C ARG A 475 -20.83 -12.76 -7.74
N ARG A 476 -19.52 -12.61 -7.96
CA ARG A 476 -18.95 -12.09 -9.20
C ARG A 476 -17.68 -12.84 -9.58
N PRO A 477 -17.38 -12.98 -10.88
CA PRO A 477 -16.12 -13.57 -11.30
C PRO A 477 -14.90 -12.82 -10.76
N VAL A 478 -13.85 -13.57 -10.43
CA VAL A 478 -12.54 -13.04 -10.06
C VAL A 478 -11.57 -13.20 -11.22
N SER A 479 -11.06 -12.08 -11.72
CA SER A 479 -9.99 -12.00 -12.72
C SER A 479 -8.63 -11.96 -12.00
N LEU A 480 -7.55 -12.46 -12.63
CA LEU A 480 -6.20 -12.41 -12.04
C LEU A 480 -5.23 -11.60 -12.90
N GLY A 481 -4.45 -10.71 -12.29
CA GLY A 481 -3.28 -10.12 -12.93
C GLY A 481 -2.23 -11.20 -13.26
N THR A 482 -1.63 -11.15 -14.44
CA THR A 482 -0.69 -12.18 -14.91
C THR A 482 0.71 -12.01 -14.34
N SER A 483 1.13 -10.77 -14.05
CA SER A 483 2.45 -10.49 -13.49
C SER A 483 2.58 -11.00 -12.05
N GLU A 484 3.74 -11.56 -11.73
CA GLU A 484 4.14 -11.87 -10.36
C GLU A 484 4.72 -10.64 -9.64
N GLN A 485 5.06 -9.58 -10.39
CA GLN A 485 5.67 -8.34 -9.92
C GLN A 485 4.77 -7.13 -10.25
N GLY A 486 3.48 -7.22 -9.89
CA GLY A 486 2.45 -6.25 -10.27
C GLY A 486 2.86 -4.78 -10.09
N PRO A 487 3.31 -4.34 -8.90
CA PRO A 487 3.76 -2.97 -8.68
C PRO A 487 4.96 -2.57 -9.57
N ALA A 488 6.03 -3.36 -9.58
CA ALA A 488 7.20 -3.07 -10.40
C ALA A 488 6.90 -3.03 -11.91
N LEU A 489 6.05 -3.93 -12.42
CA LEU A 489 5.57 -3.85 -13.81
C LEU A 489 4.75 -2.56 -14.03
N GLY A 490 3.91 -2.20 -13.07
CA GLY A 490 3.18 -0.93 -13.05
C GLY A 490 4.11 0.28 -13.18
N SER A 491 5.19 0.30 -12.41
CA SER A 491 6.24 1.33 -12.50
C SER A 491 6.87 1.32 -13.90
N ALA A 492 7.24 0.16 -14.44
CA ALA A 492 7.82 0.08 -15.77
C ALA A 492 6.87 0.60 -16.88
N ILE A 493 5.56 0.44 -16.71
CA ILE A 493 4.51 1.02 -17.57
C ILE A 493 4.55 2.55 -17.50
N HIS A 494 4.59 3.13 -16.30
CA HIS A 494 4.70 4.58 -16.12
C HIS A 494 6.02 5.13 -16.68
N ALA A 495 7.11 4.39 -16.55
CA ALA A 495 8.39 4.74 -17.15
C ALA A 495 8.31 4.79 -18.69
N ALA A 496 7.52 3.90 -19.31
CA ALA A 496 7.34 3.89 -20.76
C ALA A 496 6.54 5.10 -21.26
N VAL A 497 5.55 5.54 -20.48
CA VAL A 497 4.81 6.78 -20.73
C VAL A 497 5.73 8.00 -20.57
N ALA A 498 6.48 8.09 -19.47
CA ALA A 498 7.42 9.18 -19.23
C ALA A 498 8.52 9.28 -20.30
N ALA A 499 8.93 8.14 -20.88
CA ALA A 499 9.87 8.09 -22.00
C ALA A 499 9.24 8.46 -23.35
N GLY A 500 7.91 8.54 -23.45
CA GLY A 500 7.18 8.85 -24.68
C GLY A 500 7.02 7.65 -25.62
N ALA A 501 7.24 6.42 -25.15
CA ALA A 501 7.06 5.22 -25.96
C ALA A 501 5.58 4.82 -26.10
N HIS A 502 4.76 5.22 -25.13
CA HIS A 502 3.30 5.15 -25.17
C HIS A 502 2.73 6.53 -24.83
N PRO A 503 1.58 6.93 -25.40
CA PRO A 503 1.03 8.28 -25.21
C PRO A 503 0.47 8.51 -23.80
N ASP A 504 -0.06 7.46 -23.16
CA ASP A 504 -0.70 7.52 -21.85
C ASP A 504 -0.66 6.15 -21.14
N VAL A 505 -1.01 6.14 -19.86
CA VAL A 505 -1.00 4.94 -19.01
C VAL A 505 -1.99 3.88 -19.50
N ARG A 506 -3.12 4.27 -20.10
CA ARG A 506 -4.13 3.32 -20.61
C ARG A 506 -3.59 2.54 -21.81
N SER A 507 -2.98 3.23 -22.75
CA SER A 507 -2.35 2.68 -23.95
C SER A 507 -1.17 1.79 -23.57
N ALA A 508 -0.34 2.24 -22.64
CA ALA A 508 0.78 1.45 -22.13
C ALA A 508 0.30 0.19 -21.39
N ALA A 509 -0.74 0.29 -20.55
CA ALA A 509 -1.35 -0.85 -19.86
C ALA A 509 -1.95 -1.87 -20.82
N ALA A 510 -2.55 -1.43 -21.93
CA ALA A 510 -3.09 -2.34 -22.95
C ALA A 510 -1.98 -3.15 -23.67
N ALA A 511 -0.79 -2.56 -23.84
CA ALA A 511 0.34 -3.20 -24.49
C ALA A 511 1.20 -4.05 -23.54
N MET A 512 1.35 -3.61 -22.28
CA MET A 512 2.33 -4.16 -21.34
C MET A 512 1.71 -4.86 -20.13
N GLY A 513 0.45 -4.58 -19.81
CA GLY A 513 -0.28 -5.23 -18.73
C GLY A 513 -0.87 -6.57 -19.16
N GLY A 514 -1.33 -7.37 -18.19
CA GLY A 514 -1.95 -8.66 -18.49
C GLY A 514 -2.92 -9.12 -17.43
N VAL A 515 -4.04 -9.69 -17.88
CA VAL A 515 -5.13 -10.17 -17.02
C VAL A 515 -5.72 -11.47 -17.58
N ARG A 516 -5.85 -12.48 -16.71
CA ARG A 516 -6.65 -13.68 -16.95
C ARG A 516 -8.05 -13.42 -16.43
N ARG A 517 -8.95 -13.01 -17.33
CA ARG A 517 -10.33 -12.66 -16.97
C ARG A 517 -11.13 -13.89 -16.53
N HIS A 518 -12.00 -13.69 -15.53
CA HIS A 518 -12.92 -14.72 -15.03
C HIS A 518 -12.22 -16.04 -14.69
N ALA A 519 -11.04 -15.94 -14.08
CA ALA A 519 -10.24 -17.10 -13.68
C ALA A 519 -10.96 -18.00 -12.68
N TYR A 520 -11.82 -17.40 -11.85
CA TYR A 520 -12.76 -18.07 -10.97
C TYR A 520 -14.14 -17.48 -11.18
N VAL A 521 -15.14 -18.34 -11.28
CA VAL A 521 -16.54 -17.95 -11.50
C VAL A 521 -17.34 -18.42 -10.29
N PRO A 522 -18.27 -17.60 -9.75
CA PRO A 522 -19.08 -18.00 -8.62
C PRO A 522 -19.92 -19.24 -8.92
N ASP A 523 -19.96 -20.16 -7.97
CA ASP A 523 -20.98 -21.21 -7.92
C ASP A 523 -22.24 -20.66 -7.23
N PRO A 524 -23.42 -20.67 -7.89
CA PRO A 524 -24.64 -20.11 -7.31
C PRO A 524 -25.07 -20.74 -5.98
N ALA A 525 -24.90 -22.05 -5.81
CA ALA A 525 -25.30 -22.74 -4.59
C ALA A 525 -24.37 -22.41 -3.42
N ARG A 526 -23.06 -22.31 -3.68
CA ARG A 526 -22.09 -21.85 -2.67
C ARG A 526 -22.30 -20.37 -2.34
N ALA A 527 -22.59 -19.54 -3.33
CA ALA A 527 -22.91 -18.13 -3.15
C ALA A 527 -24.14 -17.92 -2.25
N ASP A 528 -25.21 -18.69 -2.46
CA ASP A 528 -26.41 -18.61 -1.60
C ASP A 528 -26.12 -19.04 -0.15
N ALA A 529 -25.26 -20.05 0.05
CA ALA A 529 -24.79 -20.44 1.38
C ALA A 529 -23.92 -19.34 2.03
N TYR A 530 -23.05 -18.69 1.24
CA TYR A 530 -22.24 -17.57 1.70
C TYR A 530 -23.07 -16.32 2.02
N ASP A 531 -24.17 -16.06 1.32
CA ASP A 531 -25.11 -14.99 1.68
C ASP A 531 -25.73 -15.21 3.08
N ALA A 532 -25.98 -16.46 3.46
CA ALA A 532 -26.46 -16.77 4.80
C ALA A 532 -25.38 -16.50 5.86
N LEU A 533 -24.15 -16.94 5.64
CA LEU A 533 -23.03 -16.69 6.56
C LEU A 533 -22.64 -15.21 6.61
N PHE A 534 -22.72 -14.49 5.50
CA PHE A 534 -22.41 -13.07 5.43
C PHE A 534 -23.38 -12.23 6.27
N ARG A 535 -24.66 -12.63 6.37
CA ARG A 535 -25.61 -12.00 7.30
C ARG A 535 -25.18 -12.13 8.76
N GLU A 536 -24.65 -13.30 9.15
CA GLU A 536 -24.11 -13.52 10.49
C GLU A 536 -22.81 -12.73 10.70
N TYR A 537 -21.93 -12.66 9.69
CA TYR A 537 -20.75 -11.79 9.69
C TYR A 537 -21.16 -10.33 9.92
N ARG A 538 -22.16 -9.82 9.18
CA ARG A 538 -22.68 -8.44 9.34
C ARG A 538 -23.25 -8.19 10.74
N ALA A 539 -23.99 -9.15 11.30
CA ALA A 539 -24.50 -9.04 12.66
C ALA A 539 -23.37 -8.93 13.70
N LEU A 540 -22.31 -9.75 13.57
CA LEU A 540 -21.12 -9.67 14.42
C LEU A 540 -20.32 -8.38 14.19
N HIS A 541 -20.15 -8.00 12.92
CA HIS A 541 -19.50 -6.76 12.50
C HIS A 541 -20.16 -5.56 13.17
N ASP A 542 -21.47 -5.42 13.06
CA ASP A 542 -22.18 -4.27 13.62
C ASP A 542 -22.19 -4.31 15.15
N HIS A 543 -22.37 -5.50 15.75
CA HIS A 543 -22.34 -5.69 17.20
C HIS A 543 -21.01 -5.27 17.84
N PHE A 544 -19.89 -5.65 17.24
CA PHE A 544 -18.56 -5.38 17.79
C PHE A 544 -17.91 -4.10 17.28
N GLY A 545 -18.33 -3.59 16.12
CA GLY A 545 -17.69 -2.49 15.41
C GLY A 545 -18.45 -1.16 15.43
N THR A 546 -19.71 -1.12 15.90
CA THR A 546 -20.52 0.10 15.89
C THR A 546 -21.08 0.45 17.27
N GLY A 547 -21.11 1.75 17.60
CA GLY A 547 -21.59 2.27 18.89
C GLY A 547 -20.53 3.02 19.70
N ALA A 548 -20.92 3.56 20.86
CA ALA A 548 -20.08 4.46 21.67
C ALA A 548 -19.18 3.74 22.70
N ASP A 549 -19.55 2.53 23.15
CA ASP A 549 -18.76 1.76 24.12
C ASP A 549 -18.58 0.31 23.63
N LEU A 550 -17.56 0.11 22.79
CA LEU A 550 -17.27 -1.16 22.16
C LEU A 550 -16.56 -2.12 23.11
N LEU A 551 -17.04 -3.36 23.16
CA LEU A 551 -16.46 -4.41 24.01
C LEU A 551 -14.97 -4.63 23.70
N LEU A 552 -14.60 -4.68 22.42
CA LEU A 552 -13.23 -4.91 21.98
C LEU A 552 -12.29 -3.77 22.45
N HIS A 553 -12.78 -2.53 22.48
CA HIS A 553 -12.02 -1.39 23.00
C HIS A 553 -11.81 -1.50 24.51
N ARG A 554 -12.84 -1.92 25.27
CA ARG A 554 -12.71 -2.17 26.72
C ARG A 554 -11.66 -3.25 26.99
N LEU A 555 -11.67 -4.35 26.24
CA LEU A 555 -10.66 -5.41 26.38
C LEU A 555 -9.24 -4.88 26.11
N ARG A 556 -9.06 -4.08 25.06
CA ARG A 556 -7.75 -3.46 24.76
C ARG A 556 -7.30 -2.52 25.87
N ARG A 557 -8.20 -1.69 26.43
CA ARG A 557 -7.90 -0.82 27.58
C ARG A 557 -7.49 -1.61 28.82
N ILE A 558 -8.23 -2.67 29.17
CA ILE A 558 -7.91 -3.55 30.31
C ILE A 558 -6.52 -4.18 30.12
N ARG A 559 -6.23 -4.72 28.93
CA ARG A 559 -4.92 -5.27 28.60
C ARG A 559 -3.81 -4.24 28.77
N ASN A 560 -3.99 -3.04 28.21
CA ASN A 560 -2.96 -1.99 28.27
C ASN A 560 -2.70 -1.57 29.73
N ALA A 561 -3.75 -1.34 30.52
CA ALA A 561 -3.62 -1.00 31.94
C ALA A 561 -2.87 -2.08 32.73
N ALA A 562 -3.15 -3.37 32.47
CA ALA A 562 -2.45 -4.47 33.11
C ALA A 562 -0.96 -4.51 32.76
N ARG A 563 -0.58 -4.27 31.49
CA ARG A 563 0.82 -4.27 31.03
C ARG A 563 1.61 -3.09 31.61
N THR A 564 1.00 -1.92 31.69
CA THR A 564 1.64 -0.73 32.29
C THR A 564 1.86 -0.92 33.79
N ALA A 565 0.91 -1.52 34.51
CA ALA A 565 1.05 -1.78 35.95
C ALA A 565 2.19 -2.76 36.30
N THR A 566 2.55 -3.67 35.39
CA THR A 566 3.65 -4.63 35.58
C THR A 566 5.03 -4.12 35.16
N GLY A 567 5.09 -2.96 34.50
CA GLY A 567 6.34 -2.35 33.99
C GLY A 567 6.89 -1.20 34.85
N GLY A 568 6.42 -1.06 36.09
CA GLY A 568 6.85 -0.03 37.05
C GLY A 568 7.80 -0.55 38.11
#